data_AF-A0A2E7S4Q8-F1
#
_entry.id   AF-A0A2E7S4Q8-F1
#
_cell.length_a   1.000
_cell.length_b   1.000
_cell.length_c   1.000
_cell.angle_alpha   90.00
_cell.angle_beta   90.00
_cell.angle_gamma   90.00
#
_symmetry.space_group_name_H-M   'P 1'
#
loop_
_entity.id
_entity.type
_entity.pdbx_description
1 polymer ?
#
loop_
_entity_poly.entity_id
_entity_poly.type
_entity_poly.pdbx_seq_one_letter_code
_entity_poly.pdbx_strand_id
1 'polypeptide(L)'
;MTEKEYEDWESEEKDLIESLRLKAVMASPVVSLAVAGQFLDGIATAIGISEFGYTEKHVFSAKIIEVFGSAYGFTVTKLMLGGFIWYFFAIANFEHRQQHLRLLISMVILTVGMAPGLRNVGRLALGV
;
A
#
# COMPACT_ATOMS: atom_id res chain seq x y z
N MET A 1 -22.28 15.00 9.82
CA MET A 1 -22.66 14.67 8.45
C MET A 1 -22.44 13.20 8.27
N THR A 2 -23.51 12.47 8.00
CA THR A 2 -23.43 11.04 7.66
C THR A 2 -22.96 10.84 6.23
N GLU A 3 -22.54 9.63 5.86
CA GLU A 3 -22.11 9.35 4.46
C GLU A 3 -23.19 9.70 3.43
N LYS A 4 -24.45 9.35 3.71
CA LYS A 4 -25.60 9.67 2.84
C LYS A 4 -25.84 11.17 2.72
N GLU A 5 -25.77 11.88 3.85
CA GLU A 5 -25.88 13.35 3.85
C GLU A 5 -24.76 14.01 3.05
N TYR A 6 -23.56 13.41 3.04
CA TYR A 6 -22.44 13.91 2.25
C TYR A 6 -22.63 13.62 0.75
N GLU A 7 -23.14 12.44 0.39
CA GLU A 7 -23.45 12.09 -1.01
C GLU A 7 -24.50 13.03 -1.62
N ASP A 8 -25.57 13.29 -0.88
CA ASP A 8 -26.69 14.16 -1.32
C ASP A 8 -26.34 15.66 -1.30
N TRP A 9 -25.21 16.05 -0.70
CA TRP A 9 -24.80 17.44 -0.62
C TRP A 9 -24.17 17.90 -1.94
N GLU A 10 -24.73 18.94 -2.55
CA GLU A 10 -24.15 19.59 -3.75
C GLU A 10 -23.54 20.95 -3.36
N SER A 11 -22.25 21.13 -3.66
CA SER A 11 -21.51 22.36 -3.41
C SER A 11 -20.24 22.39 -4.26
N GLU A 12 -19.88 23.54 -4.84
CA GLU A 12 -18.60 23.71 -5.57
C GLU A 12 -17.38 23.34 -4.71
N GLU A 13 -17.48 23.55 -3.40
CA GLU A 13 -16.42 23.17 -2.45
C GLU A 13 -16.25 21.65 -2.33
N LYS A 14 -17.37 20.91 -2.33
CA LYS A 14 -17.35 19.44 -2.28
C LYS A 14 -16.70 18.90 -3.56
N ASP A 15 -17.08 19.41 -4.72
CA ASP A 15 -16.52 18.98 -6.01
C ASP A 15 -15.02 19.23 -6.07
N LEU A 16 -14.57 20.39 -5.58
CA LEU A 16 -13.14 20.70 -5.47
C LEU A 16 -12.41 19.71 -4.55
N ILE A 17 -12.96 19.43 -3.36
CA ILE A 17 -12.38 18.47 -2.42
C ILE A 17 -12.31 17.08 -3.07
N GLU A 18 -13.39 16.62 -3.70
CA GLU A 18 -13.46 15.31 -4.35
C GLU A 18 -12.47 15.15 -5.48
N SER A 19 -12.30 16.18 -6.32
CA SER A 19 -11.31 16.18 -7.40
C SER A 19 -9.87 16.02 -6.89
N LEU A 20 -9.60 16.46 -5.66
CA LEU A 20 -8.27 16.42 -5.03
C LEU A 20 -8.05 15.22 -4.10
N ARG A 21 -9.08 14.42 -3.80
CA ARG A 21 -9.00 13.31 -2.81
C ARG A 21 -7.87 12.32 -3.09
N LEU A 22 -7.68 11.94 -4.35
CA LEU A 22 -6.61 11.03 -4.76
C LEU A 22 -5.21 11.55 -4.39
N LYS A 23 -5.01 12.87 -4.52
CA LYS A 23 -3.74 13.51 -4.18
C LYS A 23 -3.63 13.76 -2.67
N ALA A 24 -4.71 14.19 -2.04
CA ALA A 24 -4.76 14.50 -0.63
C ALA A 24 -4.52 13.28 0.27
N VAL A 25 -4.92 12.08 -0.16
CA VAL A 25 -4.76 10.88 0.67
C VAL A 25 -3.28 10.57 0.99
N MET A 26 -2.37 10.89 0.06
CA MET A 26 -0.93 10.70 0.24
C MET A 26 -0.29 11.72 1.17
N ALA A 27 -1.01 12.80 1.53
CA ALA A 27 -0.56 13.72 2.57
C ALA A 27 -0.62 13.09 3.97
N SER A 28 -1.41 12.03 4.16
CA SER A 28 -1.43 11.28 5.42
C SER A 28 -0.16 10.43 5.55
N PRO A 29 0.68 10.64 6.58
CA PRO A 29 1.93 9.89 6.75
C PRO A 29 1.70 8.38 6.87
N VAL A 30 0.62 7.96 7.53
CA VAL A 30 0.34 6.54 7.75
C VAL A 30 -0.02 5.85 6.43
N VAL A 31 -0.86 6.49 5.60
CA VAL A 31 -1.25 5.93 4.31
C VAL A 31 -0.07 5.94 3.33
N SER A 32 0.68 7.04 3.27
CA SER A 32 1.82 7.15 2.36
C SER A 32 2.93 6.15 2.70
N LEU A 33 3.27 5.98 3.97
CA LEU A 33 4.22 4.97 4.42
C LEU A 33 3.71 3.55 4.16
N ALA A 34 2.42 3.28 4.36
CA ALA A 34 1.86 1.97 4.07
C ALA A 34 1.99 1.59 2.59
N VAL A 35 1.66 2.51 1.69
CA VAL A 35 1.77 2.32 0.23
C VAL A 35 3.25 2.21 -0.17
N ALA A 36 4.10 3.11 0.32
CA ALA A 36 5.54 3.08 0.05
C ALA A 36 6.18 1.78 0.53
N GLY A 37 5.79 1.27 1.70
CA GLY A 37 6.27 -0.02 2.23
C GLY A 37 5.97 -1.19 1.30
N GLN A 38 4.76 -1.25 0.72
CA GLN A 38 4.42 -2.29 -0.27
C GLN A 38 5.32 -2.20 -1.51
N PHE A 39 5.57 -1.00 -2.00
CA PHE A 39 6.41 -0.79 -3.18
C PHE A 39 7.88 -1.13 -2.89
N LEU A 40 8.41 -0.68 -1.76
CA LEU A 40 9.76 -1.01 -1.30
C LEU A 40 9.94 -2.51 -1.17
N ASP A 41 8.96 -3.21 -0.60
CA ASP A 41 9.00 -4.67 -0.49
C ASP A 41 9.03 -5.37 -1.85
N GLY A 42 8.10 -4.99 -2.74
CA GLY A 42 8.03 -5.57 -4.08
C GLY A 42 9.30 -5.36 -4.90
N ILE A 43 9.89 -4.16 -4.84
CA ILE A 43 11.13 -3.82 -5.56
C ILE A 43 12.32 -4.53 -4.93
N ALA A 44 12.44 -4.51 -3.60
CA ALA A 44 13.55 -5.13 -2.89
C ALA A 44 13.61 -6.64 -3.14
N THR A 45 12.47 -7.33 -3.13
CA THR A 45 12.42 -8.76 -3.45
C THR A 45 12.84 -9.04 -4.89
N ALA A 46 12.38 -8.25 -5.87
CA ALA A 46 12.81 -8.45 -7.26
C ALA A 46 14.31 -8.28 -7.44
N ILE A 47 14.88 -7.18 -6.94
CA ILE A 47 16.33 -6.94 -7.00
C ILE A 47 17.09 -8.06 -6.27
N GLY A 48 16.61 -8.49 -5.12
CA GLY A 48 17.24 -9.55 -4.34
C GLY A 48 17.28 -10.89 -5.07
N ILE A 49 16.21 -11.26 -5.77
CA ILE A 49 16.20 -12.51 -6.54
C ILE A 49 17.02 -12.37 -7.82
N SER A 50 16.92 -11.24 -8.53
CA SER A 50 17.56 -11.07 -9.84
C SER A 50 19.07 -10.83 -9.74
N GLU A 51 19.51 -9.96 -8.82
CA GLU A 51 20.92 -9.54 -8.71
C GLU A 51 21.70 -10.34 -7.66
N PHE A 52 21.06 -10.70 -6.54
CA PHE A 52 21.72 -11.39 -5.42
C PHE A 52 21.47 -12.92 -5.42
N GLY A 53 20.67 -13.45 -6.36
CA GLY A 53 20.42 -14.88 -6.49
C GLY A 53 19.67 -15.50 -5.31
N TYR A 54 18.88 -14.70 -4.56
CA TYR A 54 18.14 -15.22 -3.42
C TYR A 54 17.12 -16.28 -3.84
N THR A 55 17.14 -17.41 -3.13
CA THR A 55 16.02 -18.36 -3.16
C THR A 55 14.96 -17.88 -2.16
N GLU A 56 13.81 -17.47 -2.68
CA GLU A 56 12.68 -17.00 -1.89
C GLU A 56 12.16 -18.13 -0.96
N LYS A 57 12.41 -18.04 0.35
CA LYS A 57 12.02 -19.07 1.33
C LYS A 57 10.55 -19.00 1.78
N HIS A 58 9.81 -17.97 1.37
CA HIS A 58 8.42 -17.77 1.76
C HIS A 58 7.47 -18.46 0.79
N VAL A 59 6.64 -19.37 1.28
CA VAL A 59 5.71 -20.19 0.48
C VAL A 59 4.76 -19.34 -0.37
N PHE A 60 4.32 -18.19 0.14
CA PHE A 60 3.41 -17.30 -0.57
C PHE A 60 4.11 -16.54 -1.70
N SER A 61 5.25 -15.91 -1.42
CA SER A 61 6.06 -15.22 -2.44
C SER A 61 6.56 -16.20 -3.50
N ALA A 62 7.00 -17.40 -3.09
CA ALA A 62 7.45 -18.46 -3.99
C ALA A 62 6.34 -18.90 -4.95
N LYS A 63 5.10 -19.09 -4.48
CA LYS A 63 3.95 -19.40 -5.35
C LYS A 63 3.67 -18.30 -6.37
N ILE A 64 3.76 -17.04 -5.97
CA ILE A 64 3.53 -15.91 -6.90
C ILE A 64 4.61 -15.90 -7.97
N ILE A 65 5.88 -16.12 -7.59
CA ILE A 65 7.01 -16.18 -8.53
C ILE A 65 6.87 -17.37 -9.49
N GLU A 66 6.43 -18.53 -8.99
CA GLU A 66 6.18 -19.73 -9.80
C GLU A 66 5.05 -19.52 -10.82
N VAL A 67 3.96 -18.86 -10.42
CA VAL A 67 2.84 -18.53 -11.32
C VAL A 67 3.24 -17.52 -12.39
N PHE A 68 4.04 -16.51 -12.04
CA PHE A 68 4.48 -15.48 -12.99
C PHE A 68 5.74 -15.85 -13.78
N GLY A 69 6.43 -16.93 -13.40
CA GLY A 69 7.69 -17.37 -14.02
C GLY A 69 8.86 -16.38 -13.86
N SER A 70 8.71 -15.35 -13.02
CA SER A 70 9.70 -14.28 -12.88
C SER A 70 9.64 -13.62 -11.51
N ALA A 71 10.81 -13.21 -11.00
CA ALA A 71 10.94 -12.41 -9.77
C ALA A 71 10.13 -11.10 -9.82
N TYR A 72 9.96 -10.53 -11.02
CA TYR A 72 9.18 -9.31 -11.22
C TYR A 72 7.67 -9.50 -11.01
N GLY A 73 7.15 -10.73 -11.04
CA GLY A 73 5.74 -11.02 -10.75
C GLY A 73 5.33 -10.65 -9.32
N PHE A 74 6.25 -10.82 -8.37
CA PHE A 74 6.05 -10.38 -7.00
C PHE A 74 5.98 -8.86 -6.88
N THR A 75 6.86 -8.13 -7.59
CA THR A 75 6.81 -6.66 -7.64
C THR A 75 5.49 -6.18 -8.21
N VAL A 76 5.03 -6.73 -9.32
CA VAL A 76 3.73 -6.34 -9.93
C VAL A 76 2.59 -6.56 -8.95
N THR A 77 2.57 -7.70 -8.26
CA THR A 77 1.54 -7.99 -7.26
C THR A 77 1.55 -6.98 -6.11
N LYS A 78 2.74 -6.63 -5.61
CA LYS A 78 2.91 -5.63 -4.55
C LYS A 78 2.56 -4.21 -4.98
N LEU A 79 2.90 -3.83 -6.21
CA LEU A 79 2.49 -2.55 -6.80
C LEU A 79 0.97 -2.47 -6.93
N MET A 80 0.33 -3.53 -7.40
CA MET A 80 -1.13 -3.59 -7.46
C MET A 80 -1.77 -3.48 -6.06
N LEU A 81 -1.22 -4.18 -5.07
CA LEU A 81 -1.71 -4.10 -3.70
C LEU A 81 -1.55 -2.70 -3.10
N GLY A 82 -0.39 -2.06 -3.28
CA GLY A 82 -0.16 -0.69 -2.81
C GLY A 82 -1.07 0.33 -3.53
N GLY A 83 -1.28 0.15 -4.83
CA GLY A 83 -2.24 0.97 -5.60
C GLY A 83 -3.69 0.78 -5.14
N PHE A 84 -4.10 -0.46 -4.84
CA PHE A 84 -5.42 -0.76 -4.29
C PHE A 84 -5.62 -0.11 -2.92
N ILE A 85 -4.62 -0.19 -2.02
CA ILE A 85 -4.67 0.47 -0.71
C ILE A 85 -4.81 1.98 -0.86
N TRP A 86 -4.00 2.59 -1.74
CA TRP A 86 -4.06 4.03 -2.02
C TRP A 86 -5.45 4.45 -2.50
N TYR A 87 -6.00 3.72 -3.48
CA TYR A 87 -7.32 3.98 -4.04
C TYR A 87 -8.44 3.81 -2.99
N PHE A 88 -8.39 2.75 -2.21
CA PHE A 88 -9.34 2.49 -1.13
C PHE A 88 -9.39 3.65 -0.14
N PHE A 89 -8.24 4.13 0.34
CA PHE A 89 -8.21 5.26 1.28
C PHE A 89 -8.63 6.59 0.66
N ALA A 90 -8.49 6.77 -0.66
CA ALA A 90 -8.90 7.99 -1.34
C ALA A 90 -10.43 8.11 -1.42
N ILE A 91 -11.12 6.98 -1.65
CA ILE A 91 -12.58 6.94 -1.78
C ILE A 91 -13.28 6.77 -0.44
N ALA A 92 -12.72 5.99 0.47
CA ALA A 92 -13.35 5.68 1.75
C ALA A 92 -13.65 6.96 2.55
N ASN A 93 -14.94 7.26 2.71
CA ASN A 93 -15.43 8.36 3.52
C ASN A 93 -15.61 7.89 4.97
N PHE A 94 -14.60 8.09 5.80
CA PHE A 94 -14.69 7.74 7.22
C PHE A 94 -15.47 8.81 7.98
N GLU A 95 -16.63 8.41 8.48
CA GLU A 95 -17.50 9.24 9.31
C GLU A 95 -16.76 9.70 10.59
N HIS A 96 -17.08 10.90 11.09
CA HIS A 96 -16.38 11.51 12.23
C HIS A 96 -16.35 10.62 13.48
N ARG A 97 -17.34 9.75 13.64
CA ARG A 97 -17.43 8.79 14.75
C ARG A 97 -16.47 7.60 14.62
N GLN A 98 -15.96 7.32 13.42
CA GLN A 98 -15.11 6.15 13.11
C GLN A 98 -13.64 6.54 12.84
N GLN A 99 -13.21 7.72 13.29
CA GLN A 99 -11.83 8.19 13.09
C GLN A 99 -10.77 7.25 13.70
N HIS A 100 -11.06 6.67 14.88
CA HIS A 100 -10.16 5.71 15.52
C HIS A 100 -10.05 4.41 14.73
N LEU A 101 -11.13 3.96 14.08
CA LEU A 101 -11.12 2.78 13.23
C LEU A 101 -10.27 3.02 11.98
N ARG A 102 -10.37 4.21 11.38
CA ARG A 102 -9.50 4.60 10.25
C ARG A 102 -8.03 4.52 10.63
N LEU A 103 -7.65 5.12 11.77
CA LEU A 103 -6.26 5.07 12.25
C LEU A 103 -5.79 3.65 12.52
N LEU A 104 -6.63 2.80 13.12
CA LEU A 104 -6.31 1.41 13.40
C LEU A 104 -6.07 0.62 12.10
N ILE A 105 -6.99 0.72 11.13
CA ILE A 105 -6.87 0.05 9.83
C ILE A 105 -5.60 0.54 9.11
N SER A 106 -5.36 1.85 9.09
CA SER A 106 -4.15 2.43 8.49
C SER A 106 -2.87 1.89 9.15
N MET A 107 -2.85 1.76 10.48
CA MET A 107 -1.70 1.21 11.23
C MET A 107 -1.45 -0.27 10.94
N VAL A 108 -2.51 -1.07 10.82
CA VAL A 108 -2.42 -2.48 10.44
C VAL A 108 -1.83 -2.61 9.04
N ILE A 109 -2.37 -1.86 8.08
CA ILE A 109 -1.90 -1.89 6.69
C ILE A 109 -0.46 -1.37 6.59
N LEU A 110 -0.12 -0.32 7.34
CA LEU A 110 1.26 0.17 7.44
C LEU A 110 2.20 -0.92 7.93
N THR A 111 1.84 -1.64 9.00
CA THR A 111 2.68 -2.70 9.54
C THR A 111 2.86 -3.83 8.52
N VAL A 112 1.79 -4.22 7.83
CA VAL A 112 1.82 -5.26 6.78
C VAL A 112 2.68 -4.87 5.58
N GLY A 113 2.75 -3.58 5.23
CA GLY A 113 3.61 -3.10 4.13
C GLY A 113 5.06 -2.83 4.57
N MET A 114 5.25 -2.07 5.64
CA MET A 114 6.56 -1.60 6.07
C MET A 114 7.42 -2.69 6.71
N ALA A 115 6.84 -3.62 7.47
CA ALA A 115 7.63 -4.67 8.13
C ALA A 115 8.38 -5.57 7.11
N PRO A 116 7.74 -6.13 6.07
CA PRO A 116 8.46 -6.89 5.06
C PRO A 116 9.34 -5.99 4.18
N GLY A 117 8.89 -4.79 3.82
CA GLY A 117 9.67 -3.88 2.98
C GLY A 117 11.00 -3.47 3.62
N LEU A 118 10.96 -3.05 4.89
CA LEU A 118 12.16 -2.67 5.63
C LEU A 118 13.09 -3.87 5.85
N ARG A 119 12.53 -5.06 6.09
CA ARG A 119 13.30 -6.30 6.19
C ARG A 119 14.04 -6.61 4.89
N ASN A 120 13.35 -6.56 3.75
CA ASN A 120 13.94 -6.90 2.46
C ASN A 120 14.96 -5.86 1.99
N VAL A 121 14.69 -4.58 2.21
CA VAL A 121 15.69 -3.51 1.97
C VAL A 121 16.90 -3.68 2.89
N GLY A 122 16.69 -3.96 4.18
CA GLY A 122 17.79 -4.20 5.12
C GLY A 122 18.67 -5.38 4.72
N ARG A 123 18.05 -6.47 4.23
CA ARG A 123 18.73 -7.63 3.67
C ARG A 123 19.58 -7.28 2.45
N LEU A 124 19.02 -6.53 1.50
CA LEU A 124 19.76 -6.02 0.35
C LEU A 124 20.95 -5.15 0.75
N ALA A 125 20.75 -4.22 1.69
CA ALA A 125 21.79 -3.32 2.16
C ALA A 125 22.96 -4.07 2.84
N LEU A 126 22.66 -5.19 3.50
CA LEU A 126 23.65 -6.06 4.12
C LEU A 126 24.22 -7.13 3.17
N GLY A 127 23.62 -7.30 1.98
CA GLY A 127 24.01 -8.31 1.00
C GLY A 127 23.65 -9.76 1.39
N VAL A 128 22.59 -9.99 2.20
CA VAL A 128 22.21 -11.31 2.77
C VAL A 128 20.76 -11.75 2.57
#